data_AF-A0A7G9TA03-F1
#
_entry.id   AF-A0A7G9TA03-F1
#
_cell.length_a   1.000
_cell.length_b   1.000
_cell.length_c   1.000
_cell.angle_alpha   90.00
_cell.angle_beta   90.00
_cell.angle_gamma   90.00
#
_symmetry.space_group_name_H-M   'P 1'
#
loop_
_entity.id
_entity.type
_entity.pdbx_description
1 polymer ?
#
loop_
_entity_poly.entity_id
_entity_poly.type
_entity_poly.pdbx_seq_one_letter_code
_entity_poly.pdbx_strand_id
1 'polypeptide(L)'
;MLSSAQPDNERILRLVGAIVLVSQDAERYLKITLPFTGSEDPSLTAALKRHEKLKKRTLGELAGKFVDSTTSDSLDFAKHMAYLVATRNQVVHHFNETYGAQLGAGSYQEVYDSLETLLANLKIFRSVVEQLALVVFEGLRDVTFRDTPEYEQMASLCASFRARIAS
;
A
#
# COMPACT_ATOMS: atom_id res chain seq x y z
N MET A 1 -9.51 17.87 -39.65
CA MET A 1 -8.12 17.68 -39.17
C MET A 1 -8.22 17.04 -37.78
N LEU A 2 -8.05 15.72 -37.70
CA LEU A 2 -7.94 15.03 -36.42
C LEU A 2 -6.55 15.36 -35.87
N SER A 3 -6.51 16.13 -34.79
CA SER A 3 -5.30 16.25 -33.98
C SER A 3 -4.96 14.85 -33.49
N SER A 4 -3.98 14.21 -34.10
CA SER A 4 -3.35 13.03 -33.53
C SER A 4 -2.66 13.53 -32.26
N ALA A 5 -3.35 13.42 -31.12
CA ALA A 5 -2.79 13.75 -29.82
C ALA A 5 -1.47 12.99 -29.71
N GLN A 6 -0.37 13.74 -29.71
CA GLN A 6 0.95 13.16 -29.66
C GLN A 6 1.07 12.38 -28.34
N PRO A 7 1.62 11.16 -28.34
CA PRO A 7 1.75 10.37 -27.12
C PRO A 7 2.46 11.13 -26.02
N ASP A 8 1.76 11.40 -24.92
CA ASP A 8 2.37 11.91 -23.72
C ASP A 8 2.97 10.74 -22.92
N ASN A 9 4.15 10.33 -23.38
CA ASN A 9 4.94 9.29 -22.71
C ASN A 9 5.38 9.75 -21.31
N GLU A 10 5.51 11.06 -21.07
CA GLU A 10 5.81 11.56 -19.73
C GLU A 10 4.67 11.27 -18.76
N ARG A 11 3.42 11.41 -19.18
CA ARG A 11 2.25 11.04 -18.36
C ARG A 11 2.28 9.57 -17.98
N ILE A 12 2.60 8.66 -18.92
CA ILE A 12 2.74 7.23 -18.62
C ILE A 12 3.83 7.01 -17.57
N LEU A 13 5.01 7.59 -17.77
CA LEU A 13 6.14 7.44 -16.84
C LEU A 13 5.79 7.96 -15.44
N ARG A 14 5.11 9.11 -15.35
CA ARG A 14 4.65 9.69 -14.07
C ARG A 14 3.65 8.77 -13.37
N LEU A 15 2.68 8.20 -14.11
CA LEU A 15 1.70 7.28 -13.55
C LEU A 15 2.34 5.98 -13.06
N VAL A 16 3.21 5.37 -13.85
CA VAL A 16 3.97 4.16 -13.46
C VAL A 16 4.83 4.43 -12.23
N GLY A 17 5.56 5.56 -12.22
CA GLY A 17 6.34 5.98 -11.05
C GLY A 17 5.48 6.16 -9.80
N ALA A 18 4.34 6.83 -9.93
CA ALA A 18 3.39 7.01 -8.82
C ALA A 18 2.84 5.67 -8.29
N ILE A 19 2.52 4.72 -9.17
CA ILE A 19 2.08 3.36 -8.81
C ILE A 19 3.14 2.64 -8.00
N VAL A 20 4.41 2.71 -8.42
CA VAL A 20 5.53 2.10 -7.69
C VAL A 20 5.67 2.72 -6.29
N LEU A 21 5.69 4.05 -6.19
CA LEU A 21 5.87 4.75 -4.93
C LEU A 21 4.73 4.48 -3.94
N VAL A 22 3.48 4.59 -4.39
CA VAL A 22 2.31 4.31 -3.53
C VAL A 22 2.29 2.83 -3.09
N SER A 23 2.71 1.91 -3.96
CA SER A 23 2.84 0.49 -3.60
C SER A 23 3.90 0.26 -2.52
N GLN A 24 5.03 0.97 -2.58
CA GLN A 24 6.10 0.89 -1.58
C GLN A 24 5.67 1.51 -0.24
N ASP A 25 4.93 2.62 -0.27
CA ASP A 25 4.31 3.20 0.93
C ASP A 25 3.35 2.19 1.60
N ALA A 26 2.46 1.58 0.82
CA ALA A 26 1.54 0.57 1.34
C ALA A 26 2.29 -0.64 1.93
N GLU A 27 3.33 -1.11 1.25
CA GLU A 27 4.21 -2.18 1.74
C GLU A 27 4.85 -1.82 3.09
N ARG A 28 5.35 -0.58 3.23
CA ARG A 28 5.93 -0.08 4.48
C ARG A 28 4.91 -0.11 5.62
N TYR A 29 3.68 0.34 5.39
CA TYR A 29 2.64 0.34 6.42
C TYR A 29 2.15 -1.06 6.77
N LEU A 30 2.09 -1.98 5.81
CA LEU A 30 1.84 -3.40 6.10
C LEU A 30 2.92 -4.00 6.99
N LYS A 31 4.21 -3.66 6.77
CA LYS A 31 5.30 -4.12 7.64
C LYS A 31 5.16 -3.61 9.08
N ILE A 32 4.52 -2.47 9.30
CA ILE A 32 4.26 -1.91 10.63
C ILE A 32 3.05 -2.59 11.28
N THR A 33 1.99 -2.85 10.53
CA THR A 33 0.71 -3.33 11.05
C THR A 33 0.67 -4.84 11.29
N LEU A 34 1.10 -5.64 10.31
CA LEU A 34 1.04 -7.10 10.35
C LEU A 34 1.66 -7.75 11.60
N PRO A 35 2.79 -7.25 12.16
CA PRO A 35 3.35 -7.81 13.39
C PRO A 35 2.41 -7.85 14.59
N PHE A 36 1.34 -7.04 14.59
CA PHE A 36 0.37 -6.91 15.67
C PHE A 36 -0.94 -7.68 15.42
N THR A 37 -1.05 -8.38 14.29
CA THR A 37 -2.28 -9.10 13.90
C THR A 37 -2.28 -10.59 14.27
N GLY A 38 -1.16 -11.13 14.77
CA GLY A 38 -1.03 -12.55 15.12
C GLY A 38 -1.51 -12.89 16.53
N SER A 39 -2.14 -14.06 16.69
CA SER A 39 -2.72 -14.55 17.96
C SER A 39 -1.78 -15.38 18.83
N GLU A 40 -0.66 -15.88 18.31
CA GLU A 40 0.20 -16.85 19.02
C GLU A 40 0.97 -16.23 20.20
N ASP A 41 1.49 -15.01 20.04
CA ASP A 41 2.21 -14.27 21.09
C ASP A 41 1.97 -12.76 20.89
N PRO A 42 1.15 -12.13 21.75
CA PRO A 42 0.79 -10.71 21.63
C PRO A 42 1.84 -9.76 22.23
N SER A 43 2.96 -10.26 22.76
CA SER A 43 3.99 -9.40 23.36
C SER A 43 4.64 -8.46 22.35
N LEU A 44 5.05 -7.27 22.81
CA LEU A 44 5.78 -6.30 21.98
C LEU A 44 7.08 -6.90 21.43
N THR A 45 7.79 -7.71 22.22
CA THR A 45 9.02 -8.40 21.78
C THR A 45 8.74 -9.36 20.61
N ALA A 46 7.64 -10.11 20.66
CA ALA A 46 7.24 -10.97 19.55
C ALA A 46 6.85 -10.16 18.31
N ALA A 47 6.11 -9.06 18.48
CA ALA A 47 5.79 -8.14 17.38
C ALA A 47 7.07 -7.58 16.72
N LEU A 48 8.06 -7.13 17.49
CA LEU A 48 9.34 -6.65 16.94
C LEU A 48 10.10 -7.75 16.17
N LYS A 49 10.13 -8.99 16.70
CA LYS A 49 10.71 -10.14 15.98
C LYS A 49 9.97 -10.45 14.68
N ARG A 50 8.64 -10.34 14.66
CA ARG A 50 7.83 -10.50 13.44
C ARG A 50 8.14 -9.38 12.44
N HIS A 51 8.25 -8.14 12.88
CA HIS A 51 8.61 -7.00 12.04
C HIS A 51 9.93 -7.22 11.29
N GLU A 52 10.99 -7.67 11.99
CA GLU A 52 12.28 -7.98 11.36
C GLU A 52 12.17 -9.00 10.22
N LYS A 53 11.33 -10.04 10.39
CA LYS A 53 11.09 -11.06 9.36
C LYS A 53 10.33 -10.51 8.14
N LEU A 54 9.54 -9.44 8.32
CA LEU A 54 8.76 -8.83 7.25
C LEU A 54 9.56 -7.81 6.43
N LYS A 55 10.68 -7.29 6.92
CA LYS A 55 11.48 -6.24 6.23
C LYS A 55 11.81 -6.59 4.78
N LYS A 56 12.11 -7.86 4.50
CA LYS A 56 12.49 -8.35 3.16
C LYS A 56 11.32 -8.86 2.31
N ARG A 57 10.10 -8.82 2.84
CA ARG A 57 8.91 -9.34 2.14
C ARG A 57 8.33 -8.28 1.21
N THR A 58 7.83 -8.77 0.08
CA THR A 58 7.22 -7.97 -0.98
C THR A 58 5.76 -7.64 -0.67
N LEU A 59 5.21 -6.60 -1.32
CA LEU A 59 3.80 -6.25 -1.24
C LEU A 59 2.86 -7.46 -1.44
N GLY A 60 3.15 -8.35 -2.40
CA GLY A 60 2.32 -9.53 -2.67
C GLY A 60 2.27 -10.50 -1.49
N GLU A 61 3.44 -10.81 -0.90
CA GLU A 61 3.52 -11.66 0.30
C GLU A 61 2.83 -11.02 1.51
N LEU A 62 2.97 -9.70 1.67
CA LEU A 62 2.35 -8.97 2.78
C LEU A 62 0.83 -8.85 2.60
N ALA A 63 0.33 -8.65 1.39
CA ALA A 63 -1.09 -8.61 1.08
C ALA A 63 -1.77 -9.95 1.40
N GLY A 64 -1.14 -11.07 1.04
CA GLY A 64 -1.62 -12.40 1.43
C GLY A 64 -1.72 -12.54 2.95
N LYS A 65 -0.64 -12.20 3.67
CA LYS A 65 -0.63 -12.21 5.15
C LYS A 65 -1.67 -11.29 5.77
N PHE A 66 -1.98 -10.17 5.11
CA PHE A 66 -3.00 -9.23 5.58
C PHE A 66 -4.40 -9.81 5.42
N VAL A 67 -4.69 -10.46 4.30
CA VAL A 67 -5.94 -11.20 4.11
C VAL A 67 -6.09 -12.28 5.16
N ASP A 68 -5.04 -13.09 5.36
CA ASP A 68 -5.03 -14.19 6.34
C ASP A 68 -5.23 -13.71 7.79
N SER A 69 -4.89 -12.46 8.11
CA SER A 69 -5.00 -11.91 9.45
C SER A 69 -6.33 -11.19 9.71
N THR A 70 -7.17 -11.02 8.69
CA THR A 70 -8.51 -10.49 8.88
C THR A 70 -9.46 -11.60 9.34
N THR A 71 -10.38 -11.28 10.26
CA THR A 71 -11.51 -12.15 10.62
C THR A 71 -12.67 -12.05 9.62
N SER A 72 -12.46 -11.37 8.49
CA SER A 72 -13.48 -11.10 7.50
C SER A 72 -13.59 -12.27 6.54
N ASP A 73 -14.69 -13.03 6.64
CA ASP A 73 -15.06 -14.10 5.68
C ASP A 73 -15.47 -13.58 4.29
N SER A 74 -15.30 -12.28 4.03
CA SER A 74 -15.53 -11.68 2.73
C SER A 74 -14.54 -12.22 1.70
N LEU A 75 -15.00 -13.21 0.92
CA LEU A 75 -14.38 -13.65 -0.33
C LEU A 75 -14.04 -12.46 -1.26
N ASP A 76 -14.75 -11.35 -1.14
CA ASP A 76 -14.57 -10.16 -1.98
C ASP A 76 -13.32 -9.36 -1.58
N PHE A 77 -12.97 -9.30 -0.29
CA PHE A 77 -11.74 -8.62 0.15
C PHE A 77 -10.48 -9.34 -0.35
N ALA A 78 -10.43 -10.66 -0.19
CA ALA A 78 -9.32 -11.48 -0.66
C ALA A 78 -9.14 -11.37 -2.19
N LYS A 79 -10.25 -11.44 -2.94
CA LYS A 79 -10.23 -11.27 -4.41
C LYS A 79 -9.77 -9.87 -4.81
N HIS A 80 -10.24 -8.83 -4.12
CA HIS A 80 -9.84 -7.45 -4.41
C HIS A 80 -8.34 -7.25 -4.17
N MET A 81 -7.79 -7.78 -3.08
CA MET A 81 -6.36 -7.71 -2.79
C MET A 81 -5.52 -8.47 -3.83
N ALA A 82 -5.95 -9.67 -4.21
CA ALA A 82 -5.27 -10.45 -5.25
C ALA A 82 -5.27 -9.70 -6.59
N TYR A 83 -6.41 -9.12 -6.99
CA TYR A 83 -6.53 -8.29 -8.18
C TYR A 83 -5.57 -7.09 -8.13
N LEU A 84 -5.57 -6.34 -7.03
CA LEU A 84 -4.73 -5.15 -6.87
C LEU A 84 -3.23 -5.47 -7.02
N VAL A 85 -2.77 -6.56 -6.39
CA VAL A 85 -1.37 -7.02 -6.51
C VAL A 85 -1.06 -7.48 -7.94
N ALA A 86 -1.97 -8.23 -8.57
CA ALA A 86 -1.79 -8.72 -9.93
C ALA A 86 -1.68 -7.56 -10.95
N THR A 87 -2.60 -6.60 -10.91
CA THR A 87 -2.60 -5.45 -11.82
C THR A 87 -1.38 -4.55 -11.59
N ARG A 88 -0.93 -4.39 -10.34
CA ARG A 88 0.33 -3.72 -10.03
C ARG A 88 1.53 -4.45 -10.63
N ASN A 89 1.58 -5.78 -10.54
CA ASN A 89 2.67 -6.55 -11.12
C ASN A 89 2.68 -6.48 -12.65
N GLN A 90 1.51 -6.44 -13.29
CA GLN A 90 1.40 -6.18 -14.73
C GLN A 90 2.07 -4.86 -15.11
N VAL A 91 1.81 -3.78 -14.36
CA VAL A 91 2.43 -2.48 -14.61
C VAL A 91 3.93 -2.47 -14.33
N VAL A 92 4.39 -3.09 -13.24
CA VAL A 92 5.79 -2.97 -12.80
C VAL A 92 6.73 -3.95 -13.51
N HIS A 93 6.25 -5.14 -13.85
CA HIS A 93 7.09 -6.22 -14.40
C HIS A 93 6.75 -6.57 -15.85
N HIS A 94 5.50 -6.37 -16.27
CA HIS A 94 4.99 -6.82 -17.57
C HIS A 94 4.36 -5.67 -18.37
N PHE A 95 4.88 -4.45 -18.22
CA PHE A 95 4.24 -3.25 -18.79
C PHE A 95 4.02 -3.36 -20.29
N ASN A 96 5.09 -3.72 -21.03
CA ASN A 96 5.03 -3.82 -22.48
C ASN A 96 4.14 -4.98 -22.95
N GLU A 97 4.13 -6.09 -22.22
CA GLU A 97 3.25 -7.23 -22.49
C GLU A 97 1.78 -6.86 -22.28
N THR A 98 1.51 -5.99 -21.29
CA THR A 98 0.15 -5.57 -20.92
C THR A 98 -0.38 -4.46 -21.84
N TYR A 99 0.41 -3.42 -22.10
CA TYR A 99 -0.03 -2.21 -22.78
C TYR A 99 0.62 -1.96 -24.15
N GLY A 100 1.65 -2.73 -24.54
CA GLY A 100 2.41 -2.48 -25.76
C GLY A 100 1.58 -2.51 -27.04
N ALA A 101 0.61 -3.43 -27.11
CA ALA A 101 -0.32 -3.50 -28.26
C ALA A 101 -1.25 -2.27 -28.33
N GLN A 102 -1.79 -1.82 -27.19
CA GLN A 102 -2.64 -0.62 -27.13
C GLN A 102 -1.85 0.64 -27.48
N LEU A 103 -0.62 0.75 -26.97
CA LEU A 103 0.28 1.87 -27.29
C LEU A 103 0.67 1.87 -28.78
N GLY A 104 0.94 0.69 -29.36
CA GLY A 104 1.23 0.54 -30.79
C GLY A 104 0.03 0.86 -31.69
N ALA A 105 -1.19 0.62 -31.21
CA ALA A 105 -2.43 0.96 -31.90
C ALA A 105 -2.88 2.43 -31.71
N GLY A 106 -2.18 3.20 -30.87
CA GLY A 106 -2.54 4.59 -30.57
C GLY A 106 -3.65 4.77 -29.54
N SER A 107 -4.04 3.71 -28.82
CA SER A 107 -5.08 3.72 -27.78
C SER A 107 -4.56 4.28 -26.44
N TYR A 108 -3.92 5.45 -26.45
CA TYR A 108 -3.26 6.02 -25.26
C TYR A 108 -4.24 6.33 -24.12
N GLN A 109 -5.46 6.76 -24.43
CA GLN A 109 -6.45 7.11 -23.41
C GLN A 109 -6.85 5.91 -22.56
N GLU A 110 -7.03 4.74 -23.17
CA GLU A 110 -7.35 3.50 -22.43
C GLU A 110 -6.22 3.11 -21.47
N VAL A 111 -4.96 3.33 -21.88
CA VAL A 111 -3.80 3.08 -21.04
C VAL A 111 -3.76 4.07 -19.87
N TYR A 112 -4.04 5.36 -20.12
CA TYR A 112 -4.13 6.36 -19.06
C TYR A 112 -5.21 6.01 -18.04
N ASP A 113 -6.42 5.70 -18.50
CA ASP A 113 -7.57 5.40 -17.65
C ASP A 113 -7.31 4.16 -16.78
N SER A 114 -6.68 3.12 -17.36
CA SER A 114 -6.27 1.91 -16.62
C SER A 114 -5.25 2.21 -15.52
N LEU A 115 -4.19 2.97 -15.85
CA LEU A 115 -3.14 3.34 -14.90
C LEU A 115 -3.68 4.26 -13.79
N GLU A 116 -4.55 5.21 -14.13
CA GLU A 116 -5.19 6.11 -13.16
C GLU A 116 -6.13 5.37 -12.22
N THR A 117 -6.91 4.42 -12.75
CA THR A 117 -7.77 3.55 -11.94
C THR A 117 -6.95 2.71 -10.96
N LEU A 118 -5.88 2.08 -11.43
CA LEU A 118 -4.98 1.34 -10.55
C LEU A 118 -4.35 2.24 -9.48
N LEU A 119 -3.86 3.42 -9.86
CA LEU A 119 -3.26 4.36 -8.94
C LEU A 119 -4.26 4.81 -7.87
N ALA A 120 -5.50 5.08 -8.23
CA ALA A 120 -6.57 5.44 -7.29
C ALA A 120 -6.82 4.30 -6.29
N ASN A 121 -6.94 3.06 -6.78
CA ASN A 121 -7.14 1.89 -5.91
C ASN A 121 -5.96 1.66 -4.95
N LEU A 122 -4.72 1.82 -5.43
CA LEU A 122 -3.53 1.73 -4.59
C LEU A 122 -3.47 2.83 -3.54
N LYS A 123 -3.90 4.06 -3.87
CA LYS A 123 -3.96 5.17 -2.91
C LYS A 123 -4.99 4.90 -1.81
N ILE A 124 -6.15 4.36 -2.16
CA ILE A 124 -7.17 3.93 -1.19
C ILE A 124 -6.59 2.87 -0.27
N PHE A 125 -6.00 1.81 -0.83
CA PHE A 125 -5.37 0.74 -0.06
C PHE A 125 -4.28 1.28 0.88
N ARG A 126 -3.38 2.12 0.35
CA ARG A 126 -2.32 2.79 1.12
C ARG A 126 -2.88 3.61 2.28
N SER A 127 -3.96 4.36 2.06
CA SER A 127 -4.62 5.15 3.11
C SER A 127 -5.20 4.26 4.21
N VAL A 128 -5.85 3.14 3.84
CA VAL A 128 -6.38 2.19 4.84
C VAL A 128 -5.26 1.60 5.70
N VAL A 129 -4.18 1.11 5.09
CA VAL A 129 -3.07 0.52 5.86
C VAL A 129 -2.29 1.56 6.67
N GLU A 130 -2.23 2.80 6.20
CA GLU A 130 -1.66 3.92 6.94
C GLU A 130 -2.49 4.27 8.19
N GLN A 131 -3.81 4.27 8.08
CA GLN A 131 -4.71 4.45 9.23
C GLN A 131 -4.55 3.32 10.24
N LEU A 132 -4.45 2.07 9.80
CA LEU A 132 -4.16 0.94 10.69
C LEU A 132 -2.80 1.10 11.39
N ALA A 133 -1.77 1.60 10.68
CA ALA A 133 -0.48 1.87 11.27
C ALA A 133 -0.55 2.96 12.34
N LEU A 134 -1.35 4.02 12.13
CA LEU A 134 -1.61 5.03 13.15
C LEU A 134 -2.24 4.41 14.40
N VAL A 135 -3.27 3.56 14.24
CA VAL A 135 -3.90 2.87 15.38
C VAL A 135 -2.88 2.07 16.19
N VAL A 136 -1.94 1.38 15.52
CA VAL A 136 -0.83 0.68 16.19
C VAL A 136 0.05 1.65 16.97
N PHE A 137 0.46 2.77 16.37
CA PHE A 137 1.31 3.76 17.06
C PHE A 137 0.61 4.40 18.27
N GLU A 138 -0.68 4.68 18.16
CA GLU A 138 -1.47 5.21 19.28
C GLU A 138 -1.63 4.18 20.39
N GLY A 139 -1.86 2.90 20.05
CA GLY A 139 -1.85 1.82 21.02
C GLY A 139 -0.51 1.68 21.75
N LEU A 140 0.62 1.75 21.02
CA LEU A 140 1.95 1.74 21.62
C LEU A 140 2.17 2.95 22.55
N ARG A 141 1.78 4.15 22.11
CA ARG A 141 1.84 5.37 22.93
C ARG A 141 1.06 5.20 24.23
N ASP A 142 -0.21 4.81 24.13
CA ASP A 142 -1.15 4.83 25.25
C ASP A 142 -1.00 3.64 26.20
N VAL A 143 -0.36 2.55 25.77
CA VAL A 143 -0.18 1.34 26.58
C VAL A 143 1.27 1.13 26.97
N THR A 144 2.21 1.20 26.02
CA THR A 144 3.63 0.89 26.28
C THR A 144 4.40 2.09 26.81
N PHE A 145 4.17 3.27 26.23
CA PHE A 145 4.95 4.48 26.54
C PHE A 145 4.24 5.47 27.46
N ARG A 146 3.05 5.13 28.00
CA ARG A 146 2.20 6.04 28.78
C ARG A 146 2.97 6.81 29.85
N ASP A 147 3.75 6.08 30.64
CA ASP A 147 4.45 6.59 31.81
C ASP A 147 5.97 6.68 31.56
N THR A 148 6.39 6.75 30.30
CA THR A 148 7.82 6.82 29.92
C THR A 148 8.16 8.19 29.32
N PRO A 149 9.44 8.61 29.36
CA PRO A 149 9.89 9.88 28.76
C PRO A 149 9.59 10.00 27.26
N GLU A 150 9.40 8.88 26.55
CA GLU A 150 9.14 8.82 25.12
C GLU A 150 7.68 9.15 24.74
N TYR A 151 6.75 9.28 25.72
CA TYR A 151 5.34 9.53 25.46
C TYR A 151 5.11 10.74 24.54
N GLU A 152 5.73 11.87 24.85
CA GLU A 152 5.55 13.13 24.10
C GLU A 152 6.07 13.03 22.66
N GLN A 153 7.16 12.28 22.44
CA GLN A 153 7.69 12.04 21.10
C GLN A 153 6.72 11.18 20.29
N MET A 154 6.16 10.15 20.90
CA MET A 154 5.14 9.31 20.28
C MET A 154 3.82 10.08 20.03
N ALA A 155 3.43 10.98 20.93
CA ALA A 155 2.28 11.86 20.75
C ALA A 155 2.44 12.77 19.53
N SER A 156 3.61 13.41 19.41
CA SER A 156 3.96 14.25 18.25
C SER A 156 4.00 13.46 16.93
N LEU A 157 4.54 12.24 16.96
CA LEU A 157 4.54 11.34 15.79
C LEU A 157 3.10 10.99 15.36
N CYS A 158 2.24 10.61 16.30
CA CYS A 158 0.84 10.28 16.02
C CYS A 158 0.06 11.50 15.49
N ALA A 159 0.29 12.68 16.06
CA ALA A 159 -0.31 13.93 15.58
C ALA A 159 0.11 14.25 14.14
N SER A 160 1.39 14.10 13.82
CA SER A 160 1.93 14.30 12.47
C SER A 160 1.34 13.31 11.46
N PHE A 161 1.20 12.05 11.86
CA PHE A 161 0.54 11.03 11.02
C PHE A 161 -0.94 11.38 10.77
N ARG A 162 -1.68 11.76 11.81
CA ARG A 162 -3.09 12.15 11.68
C ARG A 162 -3.27 13.35 10.74
N ALA A 163 -2.42 14.37 10.86
CA ALA A 163 -2.46 15.53 9.98
C ALA A 163 -2.23 15.15 8.51
N ARG A 164 -1.30 14.22 8.23
CA ARG A 164 -1.04 13.72 6.88
C ARG A 164 -2.17 12.87 6.30
N ILE A 165 -2.90 12.13 7.14
CA ILE A 165 -4.06 11.34 6.70
C ILE A 165 -5.25 12.25 6.38
N ALA A 166 -5.39 13.38 7.08
CA ALA A 166 -6.48 14.33 6.92
C ALA A 166 -6.30 15.31 5.74
N SER A 167 -5.09 15.40 5.17
CA SER A 167 -4.74 16.23 4.01
C SER A 167 -4.91 15.47 2.69
#